data_AF-A0A0F6RID2-F1
#
_entry.id   AF-A0A0F6RID2-F1
#
_cell.length_a   1.000
_cell.length_b   1.000
_cell.length_c   1.000
_cell.angle_alpha   90.00
_cell.angle_beta   90.00
_cell.angle_gamma   90.00
#
_symmetry.space_group_name_H-M   'P 1'
#
loop_
_entity.id
_entity.type
_entity.pdbx_description
1 polymer ?
#
loop_
_entity_poly.entity_id
_entity_poly.type
_entity_poly.pdbx_seq_one_letter_code
_entity_poly.pdbx_strand_id
1 'polypeptide(L)'
;MRQVASHSFPAPKKNGKLPTRGDALQLWLTGTGYGLCLPVTDDSRQLFSSPLPDIQRSAGPIRIDDALKIIAGPAWTMAVDEVTRTVCFAPSSATHNLS
;
A
#
# COMPACT_ATOMS: atom_id res chain seq x y z
N MET A 1 0.05 13.93 -1.57
CA MET A 1 1.03 13.00 -2.21
C MET A 1 0.98 13.01 -3.74
N ARG A 2 1.67 13.93 -4.41
CA ARG A 2 1.72 13.98 -5.90
C ARG A 2 3.14 13.75 -6.47
N GLN A 3 4.09 13.45 -5.61
CA GLN A 3 5.50 13.24 -5.95
C GLN A 3 5.66 11.93 -6.71
N VAL A 4 6.68 11.86 -7.56
CA VAL A 4 7.08 10.66 -8.29
C VAL A 4 8.25 10.02 -7.56
N ALA A 5 8.18 8.71 -7.35
CA ALA A 5 9.24 7.92 -6.73
C ALA A 5 9.39 6.59 -7.47
N SER A 6 10.51 5.92 -7.25
CA SER A 6 10.79 4.59 -7.77
C SER A 6 11.35 3.75 -6.63
N HIS A 7 10.69 2.65 -6.32
CA HIS A 7 11.11 1.72 -5.28
C HIS A 7 11.00 0.29 -5.80
N SER A 8 11.96 -0.55 -5.40
CA SER A 8 12.00 -1.96 -5.72
C SER A 8 12.14 -2.80 -4.47
N PHE A 9 11.33 -3.86 -4.36
CA PHE A 9 11.48 -4.91 -3.37
C PHE A 9 12.37 -6.01 -3.92
N PRO A 10 13.51 -6.30 -3.29
CA PRO A 10 14.32 -7.43 -3.70
C PRO A 10 13.53 -8.73 -3.55
N ALA A 11 13.86 -9.71 -4.40
CA ALA A 11 13.32 -11.05 -4.25
C ALA A 11 13.68 -11.62 -2.87
N PRO A 12 12.76 -12.34 -2.20
CA PRO A 12 13.05 -12.98 -0.93
C PRO A 12 14.17 -14.01 -1.10
N LYS A 13 15.13 -14.05 -0.17
CA LYS A 13 16.16 -15.10 -0.14
C LYS A 13 15.51 -16.45 0.27
N LYS A 14 16.21 -17.56 0.04
CA LYS A 14 15.75 -18.95 0.27
C LYS A 14 15.11 -19.22 1.64
N ASN A 15 15.42 -18.42 2.67
CA ASN A 15 14.84 -18.46 4.03
C ASN A 15 14.38 -17.06 4.54
N GLY A 16 14.17 -16.09 3.65
CA GLY A 16 13.81 -14.72 4.02
C GLY A 16 12.30 -14.52 4.17
N LYS A 17 11.88 -13.63 5.07
CA LYS A 17 10.48 -13.20 5.18
C LYS A 17 10.02 -12.59 3.85
N LEU A 18 8.86 -13.03 3.34
CA LEU A 18 8.22 -12.38 2.20
C LEU A 18 7.77 -10.97 2.61
N PRO A 19 8.05 -9.92 1.80
CA PRO A 19 7.53 -8.61 2.09
C PRO A 19 6.00 -8.65 2.03
N THR A 20 5.37 -8.00 3.00
CA THR A 20 3.93 -7.82 3.00
C THR A 20 3.55 -6.55 2.25
N ARG A 21 2.26 -6.40 1.97
CA ARG A 21 1.72 -5.16 1.41
C ARG A 21 1.86 -3.99 2.39
N GLY A 22 1.82 -4.25 3.70
CA GLY A 22 2.17 -3.27 4.72
C GLY A 22 3.62 -2.79 4.64
N ASP A 23 4.57 -3.73 4.52
CA ASP A 23 5.99 -3.41 4.30
C ASP A 23 6.14 -2.53 3.04
N ALA A 24 5.34 -2.81 2.01
CA ALA A 24 5.36 -2.07 0.76
C ALA A 24 4.83 -0.64 0.86
N LEU A 25 3.65 -0.47 1.46
CA LEU A 25 3.05 0.84 1.68
C LEU A 25 3.96 1.74 2.52
N GLN A 26 4.60 1.19 3.55
CA GLN A 26 5.51 1.95 4.40
C GLN A 26 6.78 2.41 3.65
N LEU A 27 7.34 1.57 2.78
CA LEU A 27 8.48 1.96 1.95
C LEU A 27 8.12 3.14 1.03
N TRP A 28 6.97 3.07 0.37
CA TRP A 28 6.51 4.11 -0.56
C TRP A 28 6.18 5.45 0.14
N LEU A 29 5.89 5.42 1.43
CA LEU A 29 5.67 6.61 2.25
C LEU A 29 6.97 7.18 2.86
N THR A 30 8.08 6.44 2.80
CA THR A 30 9.35 6.85 3.40
C THR A 30 9.86 8.14 2.77
N GLY A 31 10.17 9.14 3.61
CA GLY A 31 10.66 10.45 3.16
C GLY A 31 9.59 11.40 2.61
N THR A 32 8.31 10.99 2.59
CA THR A 32 7.20 11.83 2.12
C THR A 32 6.61 12.74 3.20
N GLY A 33 6.89 12.41 4.48
CA GLY A 33 6.24 13.04 5.63
C GLY A 33 4.84 12.51 5.95
N TYR A 34 4.35 11.51 5.21
CA TYR A 34 3.11 10.79 5.52
C TYR A 34 3.39 9.43 6.17
N GLY A 35 2.46 8.97 7.01
CA GLY A 35 2.48 7.64 7.62
C GLY A 35 1.19 6.85 7.35
N LEU A 36 1.17 5.57 7.71
CA LEU A 36 -0.08 4.81 7.77
C LEU A 36 -0.89 5.25 9.01
N CYS A 37 -2.21 5.29 8.88
CA CYS A 37 -3.04 5.73 10.00
C CYS A 37 -3.09 4.73 11.16
N LEU A 38 -3.24 5.27 12.36
CA LEU A 38 -3.36 4.53 13.61
C LEU A 38 -4.61 5.01 14.39
N PRO A 39 -5.30 4.12 15.12
CA PRO A 39 -5.03 2.69 15.24
C PRO A 39 -5.36 1.91 13.95
N VAL A 40 -4.63 0.81 13.71
CA VAL A 40 -4.90 -0.09 12.59
C VAL A 40 -6.19 -0.85 12.84
N THR A 41 -7.19 -0.68 11.96
CA THR A 41 -8.44 -1.46 11.98
C THR A 41 -8.21 -2.92 11.60
N ASP A 42 -9.13 -3.82 11.95
CA ASP A 42 -9.00 -5.24 11.57
C ASP A 42 -8.95 -5.44 10.05
N ASP A 43 -9.75 -4.68 9.30
CA ASP A 43 -9.68 -4.65 7.83
C ASP A 43 -8.28 -4.23 7.35
N SER A 44 -7.78 -3.10 7.84
CA SER A 44 -6.45 -2.61 7.45
C SER A 44 -5.34 -3.61 7.81
N ARG A 45 -5.52 -4.35 8.92
CA ARG A 45 -4.60 -5.41 9.34
C ARG A 45 -4.58 -6.57 8.34
N GLN A 46 -5.73 -6.95 7.78
CA GLN A 46 -5.80 -7.95 6.71
C GLN A 46 -5.04 -7.48 5.46
N LEU A 47 -5.22 -6.22 5.06
CA LEU A 47 -4.44 -5.62 3.97
C LEU A 47 -2.93 -5.68 4.26
N PHE A 48 -2.49 -5.15 5.40
CA PHE A 48 -1.06 -4.98 5.70
C PHE A 48 -0.31 -6.30 5.92
N SER A 49 -1.00 -7.34 6.37
CA SER A 49 -0.40 -8.67 6.61
C SER A 49 -0.34 -9.54 5.35
N SER A 50 -1.13 -9.23 4.32
CA SER A 50 -1.15 -10.01 3.08
C SER A 50 0.17 -9.88 2.29
N PRO A 51 0.61 -10.94 1.60
CA PRO A 51 1.89 -10.95 0.87
C PRO A 51 1.86 -9.95 -0.29
N LEU A 52 3.00 -9.31 -0.57
CA LEU A 52 3.16 -8.47 -1.76
C LEU A 52 3.27 -9.37 -3.01
N PRO A 53 2.37 -9.24 -4.01
CA PRO A 53 2.47 -9.99 -5.26
C PRO A 53 3.77 -9.68 -6.00
N ASP A 54 4.37 -10.70 -6.63
CA ASP A 54 5.69 -10.56 -7.28
C ASP A 54 5.71 -9.49 -8.38
N ILE A 55 4.62 -9.37 -9.15
CA ILE A 55 4.47 -8.35 -10.20
C ILE A 55 4.47 -6.92 -9.65
N GLN A 56 4.16 -6.73 -8.36
CA GLN A 56 4.14 -5.42 -7.69
C GLN A 56 5.46 -5.08 -6.98
N ARG A 57 6.45 -5.97 -6.99
CA ARG A 57 7.74 -5.74 -6.32
C ARG A 57 8.57 -4.64 -6.96
N SER A 58 8.39 -4.42 -8.26
CA SER A 58 9.12 -3.39 -9.01
C SER A 58 8.12 -2.48 -9.68
N ALA A 59 7.84 -1.35 -9.05
CA ALA A 59 7.13 -0.27 -9.70
C ALA A 59 8.17 0.72 -10.24
N GLY A 60 8.09 1.01 -11.55
CA GLY A 60 8.90 2.06 -12.16
C GLY A 60 8.59 3.44 -11.57
N PRO A 61 9.16 4.53 -12.12
CA PRO A 61 8.84 5.87 -11.67
C PRO A 61 7.34 6.15 -11.84
N ILE A 62 6.61 6.17 -10.73
CA ILE A 62 5.17 6.45 -10.71
C ILE A 62 4.85 7.38 -9.54
N ARG A 63 3.64 7.93 -9.56
CA ARG A 63 3.17 8.78 -8.47
C ARG A 63 2.97 7.94 -7.22
N ILE A 64 3.34 8.48 -6.07
CA ILE A 64 3.21 7.78 -4.79
C ILE A 64 1.75 7.38 -4.55
N ASP A 65 0.79 8.25 -4.85
CA ASP A 65 -0.63 7.93 -4.68
C ASP A 65 -1.11 6.77 -5.57
N ASP A 66 -0.56 6.63 -6.77
CA ASP A 66 -0.87 5.52 -7.68
C ASP A 66 -0.21 4.23 -7.20
N ALA A 67 1.04 4.28 -6.75
CA ALA A 67 1.73 3.13 -6.19
C ALA A 67 1.00 2.55 -4.98
N LEU A 68 0.57 3.41 -4.05
CA LEU A 68 -0.19 3.00 -2.87
C LEU A 68 -1.51 2.32 -3.24
N LYS A 69 -2.24 2.84 -4.25
CA LYS A 69 -3.46 2.20 -4.77
C LYS A 69 -3.17 0.86 -5.46
N ILE A 70 -2.09 0.75 -6.22
CA ILE A 70 -1.69 -0.52 -6.87
C ILE A 70 -1.37 -1.58 -5.81
N ILE A 71 -0.57 -1.21 -4.80
CA ILE A 71 -0.23 -2.10 -3.68
C ILE A 71 -1.50 -2.48 -2.91
N ALA A 72 -2.40 -1.53 -2.65
CA ALA A 72 -3.66 -1.77 -1.96
C ALA A 72 -4.71 -2.52 -2.81
N GLY A 73 -4.60 -2.53 -4.13
CA GLY A 73 -5.51 -3.25 -5.01
C GLY A 73 -6.94 -2.70 -5.01
N PRO A 74 -7.80 -3.20 -5.92
CA PRO A 74 -9.12 -2.61 -6.20
C PRO A 74 -10.16 -2.82 -5.09
N ALA A 75 -9.95 -3.80 -4.21
CA ALA A 75 -10.83 -4.08 -3.08
C ALA A 75 -10.71 -3.05 -1.94
N TRP A 76 -9.84 -2.03 -2.08
CA TRP A 76 -9.53 -1.05 -1.04
C TRP A 76 -9.66 0.37 -1.56
N THR A 77 -10.27 1.23 -0.75
CA THR A 77 -10.30 2.67 -0.96
C THR A 77 -9.22 3.33 -0.13
N MET A 78 -8.42 4.20 -0.75
CA MET A 78 -7.38 4.98 -0.08
C MET A 78 -7.90 6.38 0.27
N ALA A 79 -7.75 6.78 1.53
CA ALA A 79 -8.04 8.12 2.01
C ALA A 79 -6.77 8.78 2.56
N VAL A 80 -6.64 10.08 2.36
CA VAL A 80 -5.50 10.88 2.85
C VAL A 80 -6.04 11.91 3.81
N ASP A 81 -5.54 11.88 5.04
CA ASP A 81 -5.75 12.94 6.01
C ASP A 81 -4.55 13.88 5.97
N GLU A 82 -4.76 15.07 5.41
CA GLU A 82 -3.73 16.10 5.27
C GLU A 82 -3.39 16.79 6.60
N VAL A 83 -4.30 16.75 7.59
CA VAL A 83 -4.09 17.35 8.91
C VAL A 83 -3.15 16.47 9.73
N THR A 84 -3.45 15.18 9.80
CA THR A 84 -2.61 14.20 10.53
C THR A 84 -1.45 13.68 9.68
N ARG A 85 -1.43 13.99 8.38
CA ARG A 85 -0.50 13.44 7.37
C ARG A 85 -0.50 11.92 7.38
N THR A 86 -1.68 11.32 7.36
CA THR A 86 -1.83 9.87 7.35
C THR A 86 -2.56 9.38 6.11
N VAL A 87 -2.29 8.12 5.76
CA VAL A 87 -2.97 7.38 4.70
C VAL A 87 -3.72 6.23 5.33
N CYS A 88 -5.02 6.19 5.09
CA CYS A 88 -5.92 5.13 5.53
C CYS A 88 -6.42 4.30 4.37
N PHE A 89 -6.74 3.04 4.67
CA PHE A 89 -7.37 2.12 3.76
C PHE A 89 -8.64 1.57 4.40
N ALA A 90 -9.70 1.52 3.61
CA ALA A 90 -10.96 0.88 3.99
C ALA A 90 -11.40 -0.06 2.87
N PRO A 91 -12.18 -1.12 3.16
CA PRO A 91 -12.78 -1.93 2.11
C PRO A 91 -13.54 -1.05 1.13
N SER A 92 -13.35 -1.31 -0.16
CA SER A 92 -14.09 -0.63 -1.22
C SER A 92 -15.53 -1.13 -1.20
N SER A 93 -16.49 -0.22 -1.09
CA SER A 93 -17.92 -0.53 -1.20
C SER A 93 -18.35 -0.88 -2.63
N ALA A 94 -17.39 -1.15 -3.54
CA ALA A 94 -17.67 -1.54 -4.91
C ALA A 94 -18.59 -2.76 -4.91
N THR A 95 -19.88 -2.48 -5.07
CA THR A 95 -20.95 -3.43 -5.23
C THR A 95 -20.49 -4.46 -6.24
N HIS A 96 -20.38 -5.70 -5.78
CA HIS A 96 -20.13 -6.86 -6.61
C HIS A 96 -21.35 -7.08 -7.51
N ASN A 97 -21.55 -6.21 -8.50
CA ASN A 97 -22.45 -6.48 -9.62
C ASN A 97 -21.73 -7.46 -10.54
N LEU A 98 -21.62 -8.72 -10.09
CA LEU A 98 -21.48 -9.83 -11.02
C LEU A 98 -22.87 -10.03 -11.63
N SER A 99 -23.06 -9.43 -12.80
CA SER A 99 -24.11 -9.84 -13.76
C SER A 99 -23.62 -11.02 -14.57
#